data_AF-A0A087N7A5-F1
#
_entry.id   AF-A0A087N7A5-F1
#
_cell.length_a   1.000
_cell.length_b   1.000
_cell.length_c   1.000
_cell.angle_alpha   90.00
_cell.angle_beta   90.00
_cell.angle_gamma   90.00
#
_symmetry.space_group_name_H-M   'P 1'
#
loop_
_entity.id
_entity.type
_entity.pdbx_description
1 polymer ?
#
loop_
_entity_poly.entity_id
_entity_poly.type
_entity_poly.pdbx_seq_one_letter_code
_entity_poly.pdbx_strand_id
1 'polypeptide(L)'
;MPIEAAIGAGSKTGVDIMAIIGTFTKAADGFAGTIKTLTLNVKTTIRPSTKDSDKAPDFRIYAGTADFGAAWAKLSAAGSDYLSCKIDDPSFPAPIYASLVAADDGESFSLIWSR
;
A
#
# COMPACT_ATOMS: atom_id res chain seq x y z
N MET A 1 -5.68 15.74 13.77
CA MET A 1 -6.36 16.28 12.58
C MET A 1 -5.82 15.53 11.38
N PRO A 2 -6.68 14.89 10.58
CA PRO A 2 -6.66 13.43 10.55
C PRO A 2 -6.31 12.89 9.16
N ILE A 3 -5.87 11.63 9.15
CA ILE A 3 -5.89 10.61 8.09
C ILE A 3 -6.89 10.74 6.90
N GLU A 4 -7.87 11.65 6.93
CA GLU A 4 -8.73 12.02 5.79
C GLU A 4 -7.97 12.66 4.61
N ALA A 5 -6.83 13.30 4.86
CA ALA A 5 -6.12 14.10 3.87
C ALA A 5 -5.35 13.31 2.79
N ALA A 6 -5.16 11.99 2.96
CA ALA A 6 -4.36 11.17 2.05
C ALA A 6 -5.16 10.57 0.87
N ILE A 7 -6.48 10.52 0.94
CA ILE A 7 -7.33 9.79 -0.02
C ILE A 7 -8.07 10.71 -0.99
N GLY A 8 -7.34 11.27 -1.96
CA GLY A 8 -7.91 12.09 -3.03
C GLY A 8 -8.14 11.30 -4.32
N ALA A 9 -9.36 10.78 -4.51
CA ALA A 9 -10.15 10.71 -5.76
C ALA A 9 -11.10 9.50 -5.75
N GLY A 10 -12.23 9.59 -5.02
CA GLY A 10 -13.37 8.70 -5.26
C GLY A 10 -14.30 8.32 -4.09
N SER A 11 -14.16 8.83 -2.86
CA SER A 11 -15.06 8.41 -1.78
C SER A 11 -16.39 9.19 -1.82
N LYS A 12 -17.45 8.49 -2.23
CA LYS A 12 -18.83 8.89 -1.96
C LYS A 12 -19.06 8.68 -0.46
N THR A 13 -19.58 9.70 0.21
CA THR A 13 -19.92 9.76 1.63
C THR A 13 -20.52 8.47 2.20
N GLY A 14 -19.67 7.66 2.80
CA GLY A 14 -19.93 6.59 3.75
C GLY A 14 -18.74 6.59 4.70
N VAL A 15 -18.90 6.16 5.95
CA VAL A 15 -17.74 6.03 6.85
C VAL A 15 -16.84 4.94 6.27
N ASP A 16 -15.80 5.32 5.54
CA ASP A 16 -14.81 4.40 4.99
C ASP A 16 -14.24 3.62 6.19
N ILE A 17 -14.60 2.35 6.32
CA ILE A 17 -14.11 1.54 7.44
C ILE A 17 -12.66 1.21 7.13
N MET A 18 -11.74 1.96 7.73
CA MET A 18 -10.30 1.79 7.55
C MET A 18 -9.75 0.71 8.48
N ALA A 19 -8.82 -0.10 7.97
CA ALA A 19 -8.05 -1.05 8.76
C ALA A 19 -6.57 -1.00 8.38
N ILE A 20 -5.70 -0.86 9.38
CA ILE A 20 -4.25 -1.06 9.18
C ILE A 20 -4.01 -2.55 9.06
N ILE A 21 -3.56 -2.97 7.88
CA ILE A 21 -3.26 -4.38 7.57
C ILE A 21 -1.76 -4.61 7.38
N GLY A 22 -0.93 -3.62 7.70
CA GLY A 22 0.51 -3.80 7.66
C GLY A 22 1.28 -2.59 8.16
N THR A 23 2.52 -2.86 8.56
CA THR A 23 3.49 -1.86 9.01
C THR A 23 4.79 -2.10 8.27
N PHE A 24 5.36 -1.03 7.75
CA PHE A 24 6.56 -1.04 6.93
C PHE A 24 7.54 0.02 7.42
N THR A 25 8.79 -0.14 7.03
CA THR A 25 9.84 0.88 7.15
C THR A 25 10.51 1.06 5.80
N LYS A 26 11.18 2.20 5.62
CA LYS A 26 11.99 2.44 4.42
C LYS A 26 13.15 1.43 4.38
N ALA A 27 13.41 0.89 3.20
CA ALA A 27 14.57 0.07 2.87
C ALA A 27 15.44 0.81 1.85
N ALA A 28 16.53 0.18 1.38
CA ALA A 28 17.50 0.82 0.48
C ALA A 28 16.85 1.48 -0.75
N ASP A 29 16.00 0.74 -1.46
CA ASP A 29 15.33 1.16 -2.69
C ASP A 29 13.80 1.06 -2.64
N GLY A 30 13.23 0.73 -1.47
CA GLY A 30 11.79 0.54 -1.35
C GLY A 30 11.34 0.43 0.11
N PHE A 31 10.51 -0.56 0.41
CA PHE A 31 9.94 -0.75 1.74
C PHE A 31 10.02 -2.20 2.18
N ALA A 32 10.21 -2.43 3.48
CA ALA A 32 10.17 -3.76 4.08
C ALA A 32 9.21 -3.73 5.28
N GLY A 33 8.43 -4.79 5.45
CA GLY A 33 7.40 -4.81 6.48
C GLY A 33 6.68 -6.13 6.58
N THR A 34 5.49 -6.08 7.17
CA THR A 34 4.60 -7.25 7.29
C THR A 34 3.20 -6.85 6.88
N ILE A 35 2.54 -7.69 6.08
CA ILE A 35 1.10 -7.62 5.84
C ILE A 35 0.43 -8.68 6.72
N LYS A 36 -0.54 -8.24 7.53
CA LYS A 36 -1.27 -9.06 8.48
C LYS A 36 -2.77 -8.82 8.39
N THR A 37 -3.51 -9.89 8.11
CA THR A 37 -4.97 -9.97 8.20
C THR A 37 -5.35 -11.16 9.10
N LEU A 38 -6.64 -11.50 9.21
CA LEU A 38 -7.06 -12.69 9.98
C LEU A 38 -6.50 -14.00 9.41
N THR A 39 -6.24 -14.06 8.11
CA THR A 39 -5.81 -15.29 7.42
C THR A 39 -4.41 -15.19 6.81
N LEU A 40 -3.81 -14.00 6.78
CA LEU A 40 -2.51 -13.73 6.19
C LEU A 40 -1.57 -13.14 7.23
N ASN A 41 -0.32 -13.61 7.29
CA ASN A 41 0.74 -12.98 8.07
C ASN A 41 2.09 -13.23 7.38
N VAL A 42 2.48 -12.32 6.51
CA VAL A 42 3.64 -12.49 5.63
C VAL A 42 4.60 -11.31 5.73
N LYS A 43 5.90 -11.61 5.77
CA LYS A 43 6.95 -10.61 5.57
C LYS A 43 6.93 -10.18 4.10
N THR A 44 6.94 -8.88 3.89
CA THR A 44 6.74 -8.29 2.57
C THR A 44 7.84 -7.29 2.27
N THR A 45 8.32 -7.32 1.03
CA THR A 45 9.18 -6.25 0.48
C THR A 45 8.50 -5.62 -0.72
N ILE A 46 8.51 -4.30 -0.77
CA ILE A 46 8.06 -3.49 -1.90
C ILE A 46 9.32 -2.96 -2.57
N ARG A 47 9.55 -3.34 -3.83
CA ARG A 47 10.79 -3.05 -4.56
C ARG A 47 10.48 -2.30 -5.85
N PRO A 48 11.34 -1.38 -6.32
CA PRO A 48 11.11 -0.68 -7.58
C PRO A 48 10.92 -1.66 -8.74
N SER A 49 10.06 -1.31 -9.68
CA SER A 49 9.95 -1.99 -10.97
C SER A 49 10.48 -1.14 -12.10
N THR A 50 10.92 -1.81 -13.16
CA THR A 50 11.19 -1.14 -14.43
C THR A 50 9.85 -0.65 -15.00
N LYS A 51 9.77 0.63 -15.35
CA LYS A 51 8.57 1.22 -15.94
C LYS A 51 8.62 1.10 -17.46
N ASP A 52 7.79 0.22 -17.99
CA ASP A 52 7.63 0.03 -19.44
C ASP A 52 6.54 0.94 -20.05
N SER A 53 5.73 1.59 -19.20
CA SER A 53 4.73 2.60 -19.59
C SER A 53 4.29 3.43 -18.38
N ASP A 54 3.56 4.52 -18.61
CA ASP A 54 2.97 5.34 -17.54
C ASP A 54 1.96 4.58 -16.67
N LYS A 55 1.39 3.50 -17.20
CA LYS A 55 0.46 2.62 -16.48
C LYS A 55 1.17 1.51 -15.70
N ALA A 56 2.45 1.29 -15.99
CA ALA A 56 3.25 0.28 -15.30
C ALA A 56 3.43 0.69 -13.82
N PRO A 57 3.53 -0.28 -12.91
CA PRO A 57 3.75 0.01 -11.50
C PRO A 57 5.11 0.65 -11.26
N ASP A 58 5.16 1.52 -10.26
CA ASP A 58 6.42 2.03 -9.70
C ASP A 58 7.14 0.97 -8.88
N PHE A 59 6.37 0.10 -8.21
CA PHE A 59 6.89 -0.95 -7.36
C PHE A 59 6.15 -2.28 -7.51
N ARG A 60 6.85 -3.37 -7.22
CA ARG A 60 6.29 -4.73 -7.09
C ARG A 60 6.36 -5.20 -5.65
N ILE A 61 5.36 -5.98 -5.23
CA ILE A 61 5.17 -6.42 -3.85
C ILE A 61 5.49 -7.92 -3.77
N TYR A 62 6.45 -8.29 -2.91
CA TYR A 62 6.97 -9.65 -2.81
C TYR A 62 6.90 -10.24 -1.41
N ALA A 63 6.57 -11.53 -1.33
CA ALA A 63 6.68 -12.36 -0.14
C ALA A 63 7.78 -13.39 -0.41
N GLY A 64 9.00 -13.11 0.06
CA GLY A 64 10.19 -13.84 -0.35
C GLY A 64 10.44 -13.66 -1.86
N THR A 65 10.25 -14.73 -2.64
CA THR A 65 10.38 -14.73 -4.11
C THR A 65 9.04 -14.67 -4.83
N ALA A 66 7.91 -14.81 -4.13
CA ALA A 66 6.59 -14.76 -4.73
C ALA A 66 6.19 -13.30 -4.96
N ASP A 67 5.86 -12.95 -6.20
CA ASP A 67 5.30 -11.66 -6.57
C ASP A 67 3.78 -11.74 -6.49
N PHE A 68 3.17 -10.87 -5.68
CA PHE A 68 1.74 -10.92 -5.37
C PHE A 68 1.08 -9.54 -5.34
N GLY A 69 1.73 -8.54 -5.94
CA GLY A 69 1.14 -7.22 -5.97
C GLY A 69 1.98 -6.15 -6.65
N ALA A 70 1.38 -4.97 -6.72
CA ALA A 70 1.94 -3.81 -7.38
C ALA A 70 1.61 -2.56 -6.58
N ALA A 71 2.44 -1.53 -6.71
CA ALA A 71 2.15 -0.22 -6.16
C ALA A 71 2.54 0.91 -7.11
N TRP A 72 1.79 2.00 -7.02
CA TRP A 72 1.98 3.22 -7.81
C TRP A 72 2.18 4.39 -6.87
N ALA A 73 3.22 5.19 -7.12
CA ALA A 73 3.45 6.42 -6.38
C ALA A 73 2.39 7.46 -6.77
N LYS A 74 1.75 8.06 -5.77
CA LYS A 74 0.70 9.07 -5.97
C LYS A 74 0.87 10.22 -4.99
N LEU A 75 0.37 11.38 -5.40
CA LEU A 75 0.25 12.56 -4.56
C LEU A 75 -1.22 12.70 -4.13
N SER A 76 -1.47 12.87 -2.83
CA SER A 76 -2.80 13.11 -2.31
C SER A 76 -3.30 14.51 -2.67
N ALA A 77 -4.61 14.74 -2.54
CA ALA A 77 -5.19 16.08 -2.71
C ALA A 77 -4.63 17.10 -1.69
N ALA A 78 -4.17 16.63 -0.53
CA ALA A 78 -3.52 17.45 0.48
C ALA A 78 -1.99 17.57 0.29
N GLY A 79 -1.45 17.07 -0.83
CA GLY A 79 -0.03 17.20 -1.17
C GLY A 79 0.89 16.22 -0.44
N SER A 80 0.37 15.12 0.09
CA SER A 80 1.18 14.08 0.74
C SER A 80 1.45 12.91 -0.21
N ASP A 81 2.70 12.46 -0.28
CA ASP A 81 3.08 11.28 -1.04
C ASP A 81 2.56 9.99 -0.39
N TYR A 82 2.05 9.08 -1.20
CA TYR A 82 1.65 7.74 -0.76
C TYR A 82 1.83 6.72 -1.88
N LEU A 83 1.85 5.44 -1.53
CA LEU A 83 1.74 4.37 -2.54
C LEU A 83 0.31 3.84 -2.57
N SER A 84 -0.29 3.85 -3.75
CA SER A 84 -1.53 3.12 -4.02
C SER A 84 -1.15 1.67 -4.32
N CYS A 85 -1.52 0.75 -3.45
CA CYS A 85 -1.16 -0.66 -3.54
C CYS A 85 -2.35 -1.50 -4.02
N LYS A 86 -2.06 -2.44 -4.92
CA LYS A 86 -2.96 -3.54 -5.31
C LYS A 86 -2.28 -4.86 -4.93
N ILE A 87 -2.91 -5.61 -4.06
CA ILE A 87 -2.49 -6.94 -3.63
C ILE A 87 -3.38 -7.96 -4.34
N ASP A 88 -2.78 -8.83 -5.13
CA ASP A 88 -3.48 -9.70 -6.09
C ASP A 88 -2.79 -11.07 -6.11
N ASP A 89 -3.23 -11.96 -5.22
CA ASP A 89 -2.74 -13.32 -5.07
C ASP A 89 -3.87 -14.32 -5.36
N PRO A 90 -3.59 -15.49 -5.98
CA PRO A 90 -4.60 -16.50 -6.27
C PRO A 90 -5.40 -17.00 -5.05
N SER A 91 -4.87 -16.84 -3.83
CA SER A 91 -5.60 -17.19 -2.59
C SER A 91 -6.70 -16.19 -2.23
N PHE A 92 -6.75 -15.01 -2.87
CA PHE A 92 -7.78 -14.00 -2.62
C PHE A 92 -8.92 -14.13 -3.64
N PRO A 93 -10.19 -14.02 -3.19
CA PRO A 93 -11.34 -14.05 -4.11
C PRO A 93 -11.40 -12.81 -5.03
N ALA A 94 -10.74 -11.72 -4.64
CA ALA A 94 -10.60 -10.50 -5.41
C ALA A 94 -9.35 -9.72 -4.96
N PRO A 95 -8.81 -8.80 -5.78
CA PRO A 95 -7.70 -7.95 -5.37
C PRO A 95 -8.04 -7.06 -4.17
N ILE A 96 -7.07 -6.88 -3.28
CA ILE A 96 -7.16 -5.96 -2.13
C ILE A 96 -6.45 -4.67 -2.48
N TYR A 97 -7.15 -3.54 -2.37
CA TYR A 97 -6.61 -2.21 -2.60
C TYR A 97 -6.29 -1.54 -1.27
N ALA A 98 -5.07 -1.03 -1.11
CA ALA A 98 -4.62 -0.37 0.11
C ALA A 98 -3.76 0.84 -0.21
N SER A 99 -3.53 1.70 0.77
CA SER A 99 -2.64 2.85 0.66
C SER A 99 -1.52 2.73 1.68
N LEU A 100 -0.26 2.78 1.23
CA LEU A 100 0.90 2.89 2.11
C LEU A 100 1.18 4.37 2.35
N VAL A 101 1.00 4.82 3.58
CA VAL A 101 1.20 6.22 3.99
C VAL A 101 2.24 6.30 5.10
N ALA A 102 2.96 7.41 5.19
CA ALA A 102 3.84 7.67 6.33
C ALA A 102 3.00 7.69 7.63
N ALA A 103 3.52 7.07 8.68
CA ALA A 103 2.94 7.16 10.01
C ALA A 103 3.38 8.46 10.71
N ASP A 104 2.70 8.80 11.80
CA ASP A 104 2.96 10.02 12.57
C ASP A 104 4.36 10.07 13.20
N ASP A 105 5.03 8.91 13.34
CA ASP A 105 6.39 8.82 13.85
C ASP A 105 7.47 9.24 12.83
N GLY A 106 7.10 9.40 11.55
CA GLY A 106 8.02 9.76 10.46
C GLY A 106 9.03 8.68 10.06
N GLU A 107 9.04 7.52 10.72
CA GLU A 107 9.98 6.43 10.48
C GLU A 107 9.30 5.20 9.87
N SER A 108 8.04 4.98 10.23
CA SER A 108 7.23 3.86 9.79
C SER A 108 6.17 4.29 8.79
N PHE A 109 5.62 3.28 8.11
CA PHE A 109 4.56 3.42 7.12
C PHE A 109 3.44 2.46 7.45
N SER A 110 2.20 2.94 7.38
CA SER A 110 1.01 2.13 7.59
C SER A 110 0.39 1.76 6.26
N LEU A 111 0.13 0.46 6.08
CA LEU A 111 -0.63 -0.03 4.94
C LEU A 111 -2.11 -0.09 5.34
N ILE A 112 -2.88 0.86 4.82
CA ILE A 112 -4.28 1.07 5.19
C ILE A 112 -5.18 0.52 4.10
N TRP A 113 -5.99 -0.46 4.47
CA TRP A 113 -7.08 -0.97 3.66
C TRP A 113 -8.37 -0.20 3.95
N SER A 114 -9.04 0.29 2.91
CA SER A 114 -10.37 0.90 2.97
C SER A 114 -11.40 -0.02 2.29
N ARG A 115 -12.60 -0.11 2.87
CA ARG A 115 -13.70 -0.98 2.42
C ARG A 115 -14.78 -0.21 1.68
#